data_AF-A0A8D5CKE0-F1
#
_entry.id   AF-A0A8D5CKE0-F1
#
_cell.length_a   1.000
_cell.length_b   1.000
_cell.length_c   1.000
_cell.angle_alpha   90.00
_cell.angle_beta   90.00
_cell.angle_gamma   90.00
#
_symmetry.space_group_name_H-M   'P 1'
#
loop_
_entity.id
_entity.type
_entity.pdbx_description
1 polymer ?
#
loop_
_entity_poly.entity_id
_entity_poly.type
_entity_poly.pdbx_seq_one_letter_code
_entity_poly.pdbx_strand_id
1 'polypeptide(L)'
;MKKLSRLFTPGLVQSFLTCLTLSCWPYIEPPVTIFSLMFIFCVAIIRAKIPNKKTILQKKLKQTQALALFSSITLMFTCFILFKTEYREPFYIIILIITTTTLSILLVLSHIASIDNEEKTLFSYTKTTIKYTWIITSLGAYHMARANVSIIFDIPFDSTNNRPITFFFAFVYIFWVYYTLYYLLSIFIFFSPDLIDFSRNKGTEPYPGTGYHLSVLLPSVFMYVTLSNILEINMTNILKTGTNFTLSYDARDSFFCHNRYMFLTEHPDARFMFISEGSYRALIPHKDDINVFRLTCSDKEPFYSLNGVVDKDSLILTAIKERANILINDLYLK
;
A
#
# COMPACT_ATOMS: atom_id res chain seq x y z
N MET A 1 -19.60 38.40 14.44
CA MET A 1 -19.61 38.06 13.00
C MET A 1 -18.39 38.56 12.18
N LYS A 2 -17.48 39.42 12.68
CA LYS A 2 -16.30 39.90 11.91
C LYS A 2 -15.05 38.98 11.90
N LYS A 3 -15.09 37.81 12.56
CA LYS A 3 -13.94 36.86 12.59
C LYS A 3 -14.08 35.67 11.62
N LEU A 4 -15.27 35.40 11.08
CA LEU A 4 -15.47 34.30 10.12
C LEU A 4 -15.16 34.70 8.67
N SER A 5 -15.22 35.99 8.33
CA SER A 5 -15.08 36.49 6.95
C SER A 5 -13.64 36.67 6.45
N ARG A 6 -12.62 36.41 7.28
CA ARG A 6 -11.21 36.39 6.85
C ARG A 6 -10.66 35.00 6.56
N LEU A 7 -11.38 33.94 6.92
CA LEU A 7 -11.02 32.56 6.57
C LEU A 7 -11.58 32.14 5.20
N PHE A 8 -12.65 32.78 4.73
CA PHE A 8 -13.30 32.49 3.46
C PHE A 8 -13.09 33.63 2.47
N THR A 9 -12.00 33.58 1.73
CA THR A 9 -11.90 34.33 0.47
C THR A 9 -12.86 33.71 -0.56
N PRO A 10 -13.43 34.49 -1.49
CA PRO A 10 -14.34 33.98 -2.53
C PRO A 10 -13.72 32.83 -3.35
N GLY A 11 -12.39 32.84 -3.51
CA GLY A 11 -11.66 31.72 -4.11
C GLY A 11 -11.71 30.42 -3.29
N LEU A 12 -11.76 30.47 -1.96
CA LEU A 12 -11.83 29.28 -1.10
C LEU A 12 -13.23 28.67 -1.12
N VAL A 13 -14.30 29.49 -1.18
CA VAL A 13 -15.68 29.01 -1.38
C VAL A 13 -15.84 28.39 -2.75
N GLN A 14 -15.28 29.01 -3.80
CA GLN A 14 -15.40 28.54 -5.17
C GLN A 14 -14.53 27.30 -5.44
N SER A 15 -13.37 27.18 -4.78
CA SER A 15 -12.51 25.99 -4.78
C SER A 15 -13.09 24.85 -3.94
N PHE A 16 -13.75 25.13 -2.82
CA PHE A 16 -14.44 24.12 -2.02
C PHE A 16 -15.68 23.60 -2.77
N LEU A 17 -16.45 24.48 -3.43
CA LEU A 17 -17.55 24.09 -4.32
C LEU A 17 -17.07 23.24 -5.50
N THR A 18 -15.96 23.59 -6.14
CA THR A 18 -15.41 22.80 -7.27
C THR A 18 -14.86 21.45 -6.82
N CYS A 19 -14.25 21.37 -5.64
CA CYS A 19 -13.78 20.10 -5.05
C CYS A 19 -14.95 19.20 -4.62
N LEU A 20 -16.06 19.78 -4.12
CA LEU A 20 -17.30 19.05 -3.82
C LEU A 20 -18.04 18.59 -5.09
N THR A 21 -18.02 19.37 -6.16
CA THR A 21 -18.62 18.95 -7.45
C THR A 21 -17.78 17.90 -8.17
N LEU A 22 -16.46 17.87 -7.96
CA LEU A 22 -15.54 16.89 -8.58
C LEU A 22 -15.48 15.56 -7.82
N SER A 23 -15.75 15.55 -6.51
CA SER A 23 -15.92 14.31 -5.73
C SER A 23 -17.25 13.60 -6.00
N CYS A 24 -18.18 14.27 -6.70
CA CYS A 24 -19.47 13.72 -7.12
C CYS A 24 -19.55 13.36 -8.62
N TRP A 25 -18.46 13.48 -9.40
CA TRP A 25 -18.52 13.29 -10.85
C TRP A 25 -18.24 11.82 -11.26
N PRO A 26 -19.15 11.15 -11.99
CA PRO A 26 -19.02 9.73 -12.29
C PRO A 26 -17.98 9.47 -13.38
N TYR A 27 -16.99 8.63 -13.04
CA TYR A 27 -16.32 7.56 -13.81
C TYR A 27 -15.98 7.69 -15.31
N ILE A 28 -16.11 8.85 -15.97
CA ILE A 28 -15.97 8.99 -17.42
C ILE A 28 -15.14 10.25 -17.74
N GLU A 29 -13.82 10.07 -17.94
CA GLU A 29 -12.78 11.03 -18.42
C GLU A 29 -12.09 12.01 -17.43
N PRO A 30 -10.82 12.42 -17.71
CA PRO A 30 -9.61 11.84 -17.16
C PRO A 30 -9.15 12.49 -15.82
N PRO A 31 -8.52 11.72 -14.91
CA PRO A 31 -7.93 12.23 -13.66
C PRO A 31 -6.90 13.35 -13.84
N VAL A 32 -6.30 13.46 -15.04
CA VAL A 32 -5.21 14.37 -15.37
C VAL A 32 -5.61 15.85 -15.29
N THR A 33 -6.83 16.22 -15.70
CA THR A 33 -7.32 17.61 -15.60
C THR A 33 -7.56 18.01 -14.14
N ILE A 34 -8.11 17.09 -13.34
CA ILE A 34 -8.31 17.24 -11.89
C ILE A 34 -6.96 17.42 -11.19
N PHE A 35 -6.00 16.55 -11.46
CA PHE A 35 -4.66 16.64 -10.87
C PHE A 35 -3.89 17.89 -11.32
N SER A 36 -4.05 18.31 -12.57
CA SER A 36 -3.43 19.55 -13.09
C SER A 36 -4.00 20.81 -12.42
N LEU A 37 -5.31 20.84 -12.17
CA LEU A 37 -5.96 21.94 -11.45
C LEU A 37 -5.57 21.96 -9.96
N MET A 38 -5.48 20.80 -9.31
CA MET A 38 -4.98 20.68 -7.93
C MET A 38 -3.53 21.13 -7.81
N PHE A 39 -2.70 20.83 -8.82
CA PHE A 39 -1.30 21.28 -8.90
C PHE A 39 -1.19 22.80 -9.06
N ILE A 40 -1.95 23.40 -9.99
CA ILE A 40 -2.01 24.85 -10.18
C ILE A 40 -2.42 25.55 -8.88
N PHE A 41 -3.40 24.98 -8.16
CA PHE A 41 -3.86 25.49 -6.87
C PHE A 41 -2.77 25.41 -5.79
N CYS A 42 -2.03 24.30 -5.69
CA CYS A 42 -0.92 24.16 -4.75
C CYS A 42 0.21 25.16 -5.04
N VAL A 43 0.60 25.30 -6.31
CA VAL A 43 1.64 26.25 -6.73
C VAL A 43 1.22 27.70 -6.45
N ALA A 44 -0.05 28.04 -6.69
CA ALA A 44 -0.59 29.37 -6.41
C ALA A 44 -0.57 29.69 -4.91
N ILE A 45 -0.97 28.76 -4.04
CA ILE A 45 -0.94 28.93 -2.58
C ILE A 45 0.48 29.10 -2.07
N ILE A 46 1.42 28.29 -2.57
CA ILE A 46 2.81 28.34 -2.14
C ILE A 46 3.47 29.65 -2.57
N ARG A 47 3.20 30.14 -3.80
CA ARG A 47 3.72 31.44 -4.26
C ARG A 47 3.11 32.64 -3.53
N ALA A 48 1.81 32.60 -3.21
CA ALA A 48 1.09 33.74 -2.61
C ALA A 48 1.50 34.04 -1.16
N LYS A 49 2.17 33.13 -0.47
CA LYS A 49 2.46 33.23 0.97
C LYS A 49 3.95 33.29 1.34
N ILE A 50 4.83 33.68 0.41
CA ILE A 50 6.27 33.83 0.69
C ILE A 50 6.57 35.28 1.16
N PRO A 51 6.71 35.55 2.49
CA PRO A 51 7.23 36.84 2.94
C PRO A 51 8.74 36.96 2.68
N ASN A 52 9.18 38.19 2.39
CA ASN A 52 10.47 38.50 1.76
C ASN A 52 11.61 38.83 2.75
N LYS A 53 11.47 38.58 4.05
CA LYS A 53 12.56 38.76 5.04
C LYS A 53 13.39 37.47 5.20
N LYS A 54 14.58 37.59 5.80
CA LYS A 54 15.61 36.54 5.92
C LYS A 54 15.98 36.27 7.39
N THR A 55 15.30 35.32 8.04
CA THR A 55 15.81 34.63 9.25
C THR A 55 16.16 33.16 8.96
N ILE A 56 16.92 32.51 9.85
CA ILE A 56 17.31 31.09 9.72
C ILE A 56 16.06 30.18 9.70
N LEU A 57 15.05 30.47 10.53
CA LEU A 57 13.77 29.76 10.52
C LEU A 57 13.07 29.87 9.16
N GLN A 58 13.01 31.07 8.58
CA GLN A 58 12.43 31.27 7.24
C GLN A 58 13.16 30.49 6.14
N LYS A 59 14.47 30.25 6.27
CA LYS A 59 15.23 29.41 5.34
C LYS A 59 14.80 27.94 5.43
N LYS A 60 14.64 27.39 6.65
CA LYS A 60 14.15 26.02 6.88
C LYS A 60 12.71 25.83 6.38
N LEU A 61 11.82 26.78 6.70
CA LEU A 61 10.42 26.75 6.24
C LEU A 61 10.32 26.78 4.70
N LYS A 62 11.13 27.61 4.04
CA LYS A 62 11.22 27.67 2.56
C LYS A 62 11.73 26.35 1.96
N GLN A 63 12.70 25.70 2.60
CA GLN A 63 13.19 24.39 2.14
C GLN A 63 12.09 23.33 2.18
N THR A 64 11.29 23.27 3.25
CA THR A 64 10.16 22.33 3.34
C THR A 64 9.10 22.61 2.28
N GLN A 65 8.77 23.88 2.01
CA GLN A 65 7.83 24.24 0.94
C GLN A 65 8.36 23.91 -0.47
N ALA A 66 9.67 24.10 -0.70
CA ALA A 66 10.31 23.70 -1.94
C ALA A 66 10.31 22.17 -2.12
N LEU A 67 10.52 21.42 -1.04
CA LEU A 67 10.40 19.97 -1.04
C LEU A 67 8.96 19.52 -1.33
N ALA A 68 7.95 20.19 -0.76
CA ALA A 68 6.53 19.93 -1.05
C ALA A 68 6.20 20.17 -2.53
N LEU A 69 6.72 21.26 -3.11
CA LEU A 69 6.59 21.54 -4.55
C LEU A 69 7.25 20.44 -5.38
N PHE A 70 8.50 20.08 -5.04
CA PHE A 70 9.23 19.06 -5.76
C PHE A 70 8.50 17.73 -5.72
N SER A 71 8.03 17.29 -4.55
CA SER A 71 7.27 16.05 -4.40
C SER A 71 5.98 16.05 -5.21
N SER A 72 5.25 17.17 -5.24
CA SER A 72 4.05 17.30 -6.07
C SER A 72 4.37 17.30 -7.57
N ILE A 73 5.45 17.95 -8.01
CA ILE A 73 5.90 17.91 -9.41
C ILE A 73 6.26 16.48 -9.81
N THR A 74 7.02 15.78 -8.96
CA THR A 74 7.37 14.37 -9.20
C THR A 74 6.11 13.53 -9.33
N LEU A 75 5.14 13.67 -8.42
CA LEU A 75 3.87 12.95 -8.50
C LEU A 75 3.10 13.27 -9.80
N MET A 76 3.04 14.53 -10.22
CA MET A 76 2.36 14.90 -11.47
C MET A 76 3.02 14.29 -12.70
N PHE A 77 4.34 14.38 -12.79
CA PHE A 77 5.11 13.77 -13.88
C PHE A 77 4.87 12.27 -13.96
N THR A 78 4.66 11.66 -12.80
CA THR A 78 4.47 10.22 -12.72
C THR A 78 3.05 9.76 -13.02
N CYS A 79 2.03 10.54 -12.63
CA CYS A 79 0.66 10.33 -13.09
C CYS A 79 0.58 10.43 -14.62
N PHE A 80 1.34 11.34 -15.22
CA PHE A 80 1.46 11.47 -16.67
C PHE A 80 2.09 10.22 -17.33
N ILE A 81 3.16 9.67 -16.76
CA ILE A 81 3.76 8.41 -17.24
C ILE A 81 2.79 7.24 -17.13
N LEU A 82 2.09 7.12 -15.99
CA LEU A 82 1.09 6.06 -15.79
C LEU A 82 -0.04 6.14 -16.81
N PHE A 83 -0.55 7.34 -17.05
CA PHE A 83 -1.58 7.56 -18.06
C PHE A 83 -1.09 7.18 -19.46
N LYS A 84 0.13 7.61 -19.83
CA LYS A 84 0.71 7.29 -21.15
C LYS A 84 0.96 5.79 -21.35
N THR A 85 1.24 5.06 -20.28
CA THR A 85 1.49 3.61 -20.30
C THR A 85 0.23 2.77 -20.10
N GLU A 86 -0.94 3.40 -20.01
CA GLU A 86 -2.23 2.74 -19.73
C GLU A 86 -2.17 1.77 -18.54
N TYR A 87 -1.33 2.06 -17.54
CA TYR A 87 -1.11 1.19 -16.38
C TYR A 87 -0.61 -0.24 -16.71
N ARG A 88 -0.12 -0.49 -17.93
CA ARG A 88 0.29 -1.83 -18.37
C ARG A 88 1.66 -2.28 -17.86
N GLU A 89 2.51 -1.33 -17.45
CA GLU A 89 3.90 -1.60 -17.07
C GLU A 89 4.09 -1.55 -15.53
N PRO A 90 4.00 -2.70 -14.82
CA PRO A 90 4.01 -2.74 -13.35
C PRO A 90 5.32 -2.24 -12.74
N PHE A 91 6.44 -2.36 -13.46
CA PHE A 91 7.74 -1.92 -12.98
C PHE A 91 7.81 -0.41 -12.75
N TYR A 92 7.28 0.40 -13.68
CA TYR A 92 7.23 1.85 -13.53
C TYR A 92 6.29 2.27 -12.39
N ILE A 93 5.17 1.56 -12.23
CA ILE A 93 4.23 1.76 -11.11
C ILE A 93 4.94 1.53 -9.76
N ILE A 94 5.73 0.46 -9.63
CA ILE A 94 6.45 0.14 -8.38
C ILE A 94 7.52 1.19 -8.05
N ILE A 95 8.39 1.53 -9.02
CA ILE A 95 9.43 2.56 -8.82
C ILE A 95 8.79 3.88 -8.38
N LEU A 96 7.66 4.21 -8.99
CA LEU A 96 6.91 5.40 -8.68
C LEU A 96 6.39 5.40 -7.24
N ILE A 97 5.72 4.33 -6.82
CA ILE A 97 5.20 4.21 -5.45
C ILE A 97 6.34 4.41 -4.45
N ILE A 98 7.50 3.79 -4.68
CA ILE A 98 8.68 3.95 -3.83
C ILE A 98 9.15 5.41 -3.79
N THR A 99 9.27 6.05 -4.95
CA THR A 99 9.78 7.43 -5.07
C THR A 99 8.85 8.43 -4.37
N THR A 100 7.54 8.35 -4.64
CA THR A 100 6.53 9.25 -4.06
C THR A 100 6.36 9.05 -2.56
N THR A 101 6.41 7.80 -2.09
CA THR A 101 6.38 7.50 -0.65
C THR A 101 7.62 8.03 0.06
N THR A 102 8.81 7.85 -0.54
CA THR A 102 10.08 8.37 0.02
C THR A 102 10.04 9.90 0.12
N LEU A 103 9.57 10.59 -0.92
CA LEU A 103 9.42 12.04 -0.91
C LEU A 103 8.39 12.53 0.12
N SER A 104 7.29 11.78 0.30
CA SER A 104 6.29 12.08 1.32
C SER A 104 6.87 11.95 2.73
N ILE A 105 7.61 10.88 3.01
CA ILE A 105 8.30 10.69 4.31
C ILE A 105 9.30 11.82 4.56
N LEU A 106 10.12 12.16 3.56
CA LEU A 106 11.07 13.26 3.67
C LEU A 106 10.39 14.61 3.93
N LEU A 107 9.22 14.85 3.32
CA LEU A 107 8.43 16.04 3.54
C LEU A 107 7.96 16.15 5.00
N VAL A 108 7.41 15.06 5.56
CA VAL A 108 6.94 15.04 6.95
C VAL A 108 8.09 15.22 7.93
N LEU A 109 9.21 14.52 7.72
CA LEU A 109 10.40 14.66 8.57
C LEU A 109 11.00 16.07 8.48
N SER A 110 11.01 16.67 7.28
CA SER A 110 11.46 18.06 7.08
C SER A 110 10.53 19.04 7.77
N HIS A 111 9.22 18.81 7.74
CA HIS A 111 8.24 19.64 8.44
C HIS A 111 8.41 19.55 9.95
N ILE A 112 8.61 18.35 10.49
CA ILE A 112 8.93 18.15 11.91
C ILE A 112 10.21 18.90 12.28
N ALA A 113 11.28 18.71 11.51
CA ALA A 113 12.57 19.36 11.79
C ALA A 113 12.55 20.89 11.63
N SER A 114 11.59 21.44 10.88
CA SER A 114 11.44 22.90 10.71
C SER A 114 10.64 23.55 11.85
N ILE A 115 9.75 22.80 12.51
CA ILE A 115 8.93 23.28 13.64
C ILE A 115 9.49 22.91 15.02
N ASP A 116 10.45 21.99 15.07
CA ASP A 116 11.07 21.51 16.30
C ASP A 116 11.89 22.59 17.02
N ASN A 117 12.10 22.39 18.32
CA ASN A 117 12.95 23.25 19.14
C ASN A 117 14.45 23.09 18.80
N GLU A 118 15.30 23.98 19.31
CA GLU A 118 16.75 23.90 19.07
C GLU A 118 17.37 22.58 19.58
N GLU A 119 16.80 22.03 20.65
CA GLU A 119 17.16 20.75 21.27
C GLU A 119 16.72 19.52 20.46
N LYS A 120 15.92 19.71 19.39
CA LYS A 120 15.38 18.68 18.49
C LYS A 120 14.62 17.55 19.20
N THR A 121 13.90 17.91 20.25
CA THR A 121 13.21 16.94 21.11
C THR A 121 12.13 16.18 20.33
N LEU A 122 11.32 16.86 19.51
CA LEU A 122 10.19 16.25 18.79
C LEU A 122 10.69 15.30 17.70
N PHE A 123 11.76 15.67 16.99
CA PHE A 123 12.43 14.83 16.01
C PHE A 123 13.04 13.58 16.66
N SER A 124 13.66 13.72 17.84
CA SER A 124 14.23 12.60 18.60
C SER A 124 13.15 11.60 19.05
N TYR A 125 12.04 12.09 19.60
CA TYR A 125 10.89 11.27 19.97
C TYR A 125 10.30 10.55 18.75
N THR A 126 10.05 11.28 17.66
CA THR A 126 9.51 10.70 16.42
C THR A 126 10.40 9.58 15.89
N LYS A 127 11.72 9.80 15.84
CA LYS A 127 12.69 8.79 15.40
C LYS A 127 12.65 7.55 16.30
N THR A 128 12.53 7.74 17.61
CA THR A 128 12.48 6.66 18.59
C THR A 128 11.18 5.86 18.46
N THR A 129 10.04 6.54 18.30
CA THR A 129 8.74 5.92 18.03
C THR A 129 8.76 5.09 16.75
N ILE A 130 9.28 5.64 15.65
CA ILE A 130 9.42 4.90 14.37
C ILE A 130 10.24 3.63 14.56
N LYS A 131 11.34 3.70 15.34
CA LYS A 131 12.20 2.54 15.62
C LYS A 131 11.43 1.43 16.35
N TYR A 132 10.63 1.77 17.36
CA TYR A 132 9.88 0.78 18.13
C TYR A 132 8.65 0.25 17.38
N THR A 133 7.93 1.11 16.67
CA THR A 133 6.79 0.69 15.85
C THR A 133 7.23 -0.23 14.70
N TRP A 134 8.49 -0.13 14.25
CA TRP A 134 9.04 -0.99 13.21
C TRP A 134 9.03 -2.44 13.63
N ILE A 135 9.52 -2.74 14.83
CA ILE A 135 9.58 -4.11 15.35
C ILE A 135 8.17 -4.71 15.43
N ILE A 136 7.22 -3.97 16.01
CA ILE A 136 5.83 -4.44 16.21
C ILE A 136 5.15 -4.65 14.86
N THR A 137 5.27 -3.68 13.96
CA THR A 137 4.62 -3.72 12.64
C THR A 137 5.21 -4.84 11.79
N SER A 138 6.53 -5.02 11.78
CA SER A 138 7.18 -6.10 11.04
C SER A 138 6.75 -7.48 11.54
N LEU A 139 6.67 -7.68 12.86
CA LEU A 139 6.22 -8.95 13.44
C LEU A 139 4.75 -9.24 13.08
N GLY A 140 3.86 -8.26 13.26
CA GLY A 140 2.44 -8.40 12.93
C GLY A 140 2.20 -8.63 11.44
N ALA A 141 2.87 -7.85 10.58
CA ALA A 141 2.79 -7.98 9.12
C ALA A 141 3.32 -9.34 8.64
N TYR A 142 4.42 -9.81 9.21
CA TYR A 142 4.97 -11.12 8.86
C TYR A 142 4.02 -12.26 9.26
N HIS A 143 3.43 -12.20 10.46
CA HIS A 143 2.44 -13.18 10.89
C HIS A 143 1.21 -13.19 9.97
N MET A 144 0.67 -12.02 9.62
CA MET A 144 -0.47 -11.90 8.70
C MET A 144 -0.13 -12.41 7.30
N ALA A 145 1.07 -12.12 6.81
CA ALA A 145 1.56 -12.64 5.53
C ALA A 145 1.65 -14.16 5.52
N ARG A 146 2.18 -14.78 6.59
CA ARG A 146 2.21 -16.23 6.74
C ARG A 146 0.82 -16.84 6.70
N ALA A 147 -0.13 -16.25 7.43
CA ALA A 147 -1.51 -16.74 7.45
C ALA A 147 -2.15 -16.68 6.05
N ASN A 148 -1.99 -15.56 5.33
CA ASN A 148 -2.57 -15.41 4.00
C ASN A 148 -1.89 -16.30 2.95
N VAL A 149 -0.56 -16.41 2.97
CA VAL A 149 0.16 -17.33 2.06
C VAL A 149 -0.24 -18.78 2.33
N SER A 150 -0.42 -19.17 3.59
CA SER A 150 -0.90 -20.51 3.96
C SER A 150 -2.27 -20.83 3.33
N ILE A 151 -3.18 -19.86 3.34
CA ILE A 151 -4.53 -20.01 2.77
C ILE A 151 -4.47 -20.00 1.24
N ILE A 152 -3.85 -18.98 0.64
CA ILE A 152 -3.83 -18.76 -0.81
C ILE A 152 -3.15 -19.93 -1.54
N PHE A 153 -2.03 -20.41 -1.03
CA PHE A 153 -1.26 -21.49 -1.65
C PHE A 153 -1.58 -22.88 -1.08
N ASP A 154 -2.54 -22.97 -0.16
CA ASP A 154 -2.91 -24.21 0.53
C ASP A 154 -1.69 -24.95 1.13
N ILE A 155 -0.78 -24.20 1.74
CA ILE A 155 0.43 -24.74 2.37
C ILE A 155 0.32 -24.69 3.89
N PRO A 156 0.88 -25.67 4.63
CA PRO A 156 0.89 -25.61 6.09
C PRO A 156 1.55 -24.33 6.59
N PHE A 157 1.02 -23.75 7.66
CA PHE A 157 1.52 -22.49 8.22
C PHE A 157 3.02 -22.56 8.54
N ASP A 158 3.53 -23.68 9.04
CA ASP A 158 4.94 -23.86 9.34
C ASP A 158 5.83 -23.86 8.09
N SER A 159 5.31 -24.38 6.97
CA SER A 159 5.98 -24.39 5.67
C SER A 159 6.04 -23.02 5.00
N THR A 160 5.33 -22.01 5.50
CA THR A 160 5.42 -20.62 4.99
C THR A 160 6.70 -19.90 5.43
N ASN A 161 7.39 -20.45 6.44
CA ASN A 161 8.61 -19.87 6.98
C ASN A 161 9.71 -19.83 5.91
N ASN A 162 10.51 -18.77 5.89
CA ASN A 162 11.61 -18.55 4.95
C ASN A 162 11.25 -18.56 3.45
N ARG A 163 9.96 -18.47 3.08
CA ARG A 163 9.58 -18.36 1.67
C ARG A 163 9.63 -16.91 1.17
N PRO A 164 10.32 -16.62 0.06
CA PRO A 164 10.27 -15.33 -0.63
C PRO A 164 8.87 -14.74 -0.78
N ILE A 165 7.87 -15.56 -1.11
CA ILE A 165 6.49 -15.08 -1.25
C ILE A 165 5.93 -14.51 0.06
N THR A 166 6.24 -15.13 1.20
CA THR A 166 5.85 -14.63 2.53
C THR A 166 6.49 -13.27 2.82
N PHE A 167 7.77 -13.09 2.48
CA PHE A 167 8.45 -11.81 2.67
C PHE A 167 7.88 -10.71 1.77
N PHE A 168 7.47 -11.04 0.54
CA PHE A 168 6.81 -10.10 -0.35
C PHE A 168 5.48 -9.59 0.23
N PHE A 169 4.59 -10.49 0.66
CA PHE A 169 3.31 -10.09 1.29
C PHE A 169 3.55 -9.30 2.58
N ALA A 170 4.54 -9.67 3.40
CA ALA A 170 4.90 -8.93 4.60
C ALA A 170 5.36 -7.50 4.28
N PHE A 171 6.18 -7.33 3.25
CA PHE A 171 6.63 -6.01 2.79
C PHE A 171 5.45 -5.13 2.35
N VAL A 172 4.49 -5.70 1.62
CA VAL A 172 3.27 -5.00 1.20
C VAL A 172 2.46 -4.51 2.42
N TYR A 173 2.30 -5.34 3.46
CA TYR A 173 1.61 -4.92 4.69
C TYR A 173 2.37 -3.84 5.47
N ILE A 174 3.69 -3.98 5.62
CA ILE A 174 4.54 -2.97 6.27
C ILE A 174 4.40 -1.64 5.53
N PHE A 175 4.49 -1.68 4.21
CA PHE A 175 4.32 -0.50 3.36
C PHE A 175 2.99 0.20 3.64
N TRP A 176 1.88 -0.55 3.62
CA TRP A 176 0.55 0.01 3.84
C TRP A 176 0.40 0.66 5.22
N VAL A 177 0.82 -0.03 6.28
CA VAL A 177 0.74 0.49 7.66
C VAL A 177 1.55 1.78 7.81
N TYR A 178 2.80 1.79 7.34
CA TYR A 178 3.64 2.98 7.46
C TYR A 178 3.14 4.13 6.61
N TYR A 179 2.68 3.85 5.39
CA TYR A 179 2.10 4.85 4.50
C TYR A 179 0.94 5.58 5.19
N THR A 180 0.02 4.85 5.83
CA THR A 180 -1.09 5.45 6.59
C THR A 180 -0.61 6.18 7.85
N LEU A 181 0.33 5.61 8.63
CA LEU A 181 0.84 6.23 9.85
C LEU A 181 1.52 7.58 9.60
N TYR A 182 2.35 7.69 8.56
CA TYR A 182 3.01 8.95 8.20
C TYR A 182 2.00 10.04 7.82
N TYR A 183 0.91 9.65 7.17
CA TYR A 183 -0.14 10.59 6.80
C TYR A 183 -0.95 11.06 8.01
N LEU A 184 -1.29 10.15 8.93
CA LEU A 184 -1.94 10.51 10.20
C LEU A 184 -1.07 11.45 11.03
N LEU A 185 0.25 11.25 11.03
CA LEU A 185 1.20 12.14 11.71
C LEU A 185 1.16 13.56 11.12
N SER A 186 1.12 13.71 9.79
CA SER A 186 0.99 15.02 9.13
C SER A 186 -0.29 15.76 9.54
N ILE A 187 -1.42 15.04 9.59
CA ILE A 187 -2.70 15.58 10.02
C ILE A 187 -2.65 15.99 11.50
N PHE A 188 -2.08 15.14 12.35
CA PHE A 188 -1.97 15.42 13.78
C PHE A 188 -1.17 16.70 14.07
N ILE A 189 -0.04 16.89 13.37
CA ILE A 189 0.79 18.10 13.51
C ILE A 189 0.02 19.37 13.12
N PHE A 190 -0.84 19.28 12.10
CA PHE A 190 -1.64 20.42 11.65
C PHE A 190 -2.71 20.82 12.67
N PHE A 191 -3.43 19.85 13.25
CA PHE A 191 -4.54 20.11 14.16
C PHE A 191 -4.12 20.36 15.61
N SER A 192 -2.85 20.14 15.95
CA SER A 192 -2.35 20.23 17.33
C SER A 192 -1.30 21.33 17.53
N PRO A 193 -1.51 22.58 17.08
CA PRO A 193 -0.51 23.65 17.23
C PRO A 193 -0.24 23.95 18.72
N ASP A 194 -1.27 23.96 19.57
CA ASP A 194 -1.15 24.29 21.00
C ASP A 194 -0.32 23.26 21.79
N LEU A 195 -0.42 21.98 21.42
CA LEU A 195 0.38 20.90 22.02
C LEU A 195 1.85 21.01 21.63
N ILE A 196 2.13 21.42 20.39
CA ILE A 196 3.50 21.60 19.90
C ILE A 196 4.11 22.85 20.53
N ASP A 197 3.35 23.94 20.64
CA ASP A 197 3.78 25.17 21.31
C ASP A 197 4.02 24.99 22.81
N PHE A 198 3.24 24.15 23.48
CA PHE A 198 3.51 23.78 24.88
C PHE A 198 4.86 23.06 25.05
N SER A 199 5.29 22.27 24.07
CA SER A 199 6.60 21.61 24.10
C SER A 199 7.77 22.55 23.79
N ARG A 200 7.49 23.73 23.23
CA ARG A 200 8.50 24.73 22.87
C ARG A 200 8.78 25.64 24.07
N ASN A 201 10.07 25.79 24.40
CA ASN A 201 10.50 26.70 25.47
C ASN A 201 10.04 28.15 25.17
N LYS A 202 9.62 28.87 26.23
CA LYS A 202 9.05 30.24 26.23
C LYS A 202 9.92 31.37 25.64
N GLY A 203 11.03 31.05 24.95
CA GLY A 203 11.91 32.01 24.27
C GLY A 203 12.12 31.77 22.78
N THR A 204 11.48 30.75 22.18
CA THR A 204 11.66 30.44 20.75
C THR A 204 10.78 31.31 19.84
N GLU A 205 11.22 31.54 18.59
CA GLU A 205 10.44 32.27 17.57
C GLU A 205 9.00 31.71 17.49
N PRO A 206 7.97 32.54 17.22
CA PRO A 206 6.58 32.09 17.25
C PRO A 206 6.33 30.92 16.29
N TYR A 207 5.39 30.03 16.67
CA TYR A 207 4.92 28.94 15.82
C TYR A 207 4.59 29.44 14.41
N PRO A 208 4.91 28.69 13.35
CA PRO A 208 4.57 29.12 12.01
C PRO A 208 3.06 29.33 11.89
N GLY A 209 2.65 30.43 11.25
CA GLY A 209 1.23 30.71 11.05
C GLY A 209 0.54 29.61 10.24
N THR A 210 -0.78 29.50 10.40
CA THR A 210 -1.64 28.53 9.69
C THR A 210 -1.41 28.47 8.18
N GLY A 211 -0.98 29.57 7.56
CA GLY A 211 -0.63 29.63 6.15
C GLY A 211 0.57 28.76 5.73
N TYR A 212 1.60 28.63 6.58
CA TYR A 212 2.73 27.73 6.32
C TYR A 212 2.29 26.27 6.42
N HIS A 213 1.58 25.91 7.49
CA HIS A 213 1.09 24.54 7.67
C HIS A 213 0.17 24.12 6.52
N LEU A 214 -0.72 25.00 6.05
CA LEU A 214 -1.57 24.72 4.89
C LEU A 214 -0.75 24.48 3.61
N SER A 215 0.37 25.19 3.43
CA SER A 215 1.22 25.06 2.24
C SER A 215 2.02 23.75 2.18
N VAL A 216 2.10 23.03 3.30
CA VAL A 216 2.77 21.73 3.41
C VAL A 216 1.75 20.60 3.50
N LEU A 217 0.71 20.76 4.33
CA LEU A 217 -0.33 19.76 4.50
C LEU A 217 -1.13 19.54 3.22
N LEU A 218 -1.58 20.61 2.55
CA LEU A 218 -2.48 20.48 1.40
C LEU A 218 -1.83 19.69 0.24
N PRO A 219 -0.57 19.97 -0.17
CA PRO A 219 0.14 19.10 -1.11
C PRO A 219 0.28 17.66 -0.60
N SER A 220 0.57 17.45 0.68
CA SER A 220 0.70 16.11 1.26
C SER A 220 -0.62 15.31 1.21
N VAL A 221 -1.75 15.95 1.49
CA VAL A 221 -3.10 15.37 1.41
C VAL A 221 -3.42 14.96 -0.01
N PHE A 222 -3.15 15.83 -0.98
CA PHE A 222 -3.38 15.49 -2.38
C PHE A 222 -2.44 14.37 -2.85
N MET A 223 -1.17 14.37 -2.45
CA MET A 223 -0.27 13.27 -2.76
C MET A 223 -0.76 11.95 -2.18
N TYR A 224 -1.29 11.97 -0.96
CA TYR A 224 -1.87 10.78 -0.32
C TYR A 224 -3.08 10.24 -1.08
N VAL A 225 -4.06 11.11 -1.38
CA VAL A 225 -5.28 10.70 -2.09
C VAL A 225 -4.94 10.16 -3.48
N THR A 226 -4.10 10.87 -4.25
CA THR A 226 -3.71 10.44 -5.59
C THR A 226 -2.99 9.08 -5.57
N LEU A 227 -2.01 8.90 -4.69
CA LEU A 227 -1.25 7.65 -4.60
C LEU A 227 -2.12 6.49 -4.09
N SER A 228 -3.05 6.75 -3.16
CA SER A 228 -4.02 5.74 -2.70
C SER A 228 -4.91 5.23 -3.83
N ASN A 229 -5.44 6.14 -4.67
CA ASN A 229 -6.23 5.76 -5.85
C ASN A 229 -5.40 4.95 -6.86
N ILE A 230 -4.14 5.34 -7.11
CA ILE A 230 -3.24 4.61 -8.01
C ILE A 230 -2.98 3.20 -7.48
N LEU A 231 -2.73 3.07 -6.17
CA LEU A 231 -2.52 1.78 -5.52
C LEU A 231 -3.76 0.90 -5.61
N GLU A 232 -4.95 1.43 -5.34
CA GLU A 232 -6.21 0.69 -5.41
C GLU A 232 -6.45 0.10 -6.80
N ILE A 233 -6.27 0.91 -7.85
CA ILE A 233 -6.45 0.47 -9.25
C ILE A 233 -5.43 -0.61 -9.64
N ASN A 234 -4.19 -0.52 -9.15
CA ASN A 234 -3.08 -1.37 -9.60
C ASN A 234 -2.72 -2.51 -8.64
N MET A 235 -3.41 -2.63 -7.49
CA MET A 235 -3.01 -3.56 -6.43
C MET A 235 -2.94 -5.00 -6.93
N THR A 236 -3.92 -5.43 -7.71
CA THR A 236 -3.97 -6.77 -8.29
C THR A 236 -2.77 -7.03 -9.20
N ASN A 237 -2.40 -6.07 -10.06
CA ASN A 237 -1.26 -6.20 -10.96
C ASN A 237 0.08 -6.23 -10.20
N ILE A 238 0.21 -5.42 -9.14
CA ILE A 238 1.38 -5.40 -8.27
C ILE A 238 1.53 -6.75 -7.55
N LEU A 239 0.44 -7.25 -6.95
CA LEU A 239 0.43 -8.54 -6.27
C LEU A 239 0.73 -9.69 -7.22
N LYS A 240 0.15 -9.69 -8.44
CA LYS A 240 0.42 -10.69 -9.48
C LYS A 240 1.88 -10.68 -9.90
N THR A 241 2.43 -9.49 -10.18
CA THR A 241 3.84 -9.33 -10.60
C THR A 241 4.80 -9.81 -9.51
N GLY A 242 4.58 -9.40 -8.26
CA GLY A 242 5.41 -9.83 -7.14
C GLY A 242 5.27 -11.31 -6.81
N THR A 243 4.05 -11.86 -6.92
CA THR A 243 3.80 -13.30 -6.78
C THR A 243 4.55 -14.09 -7.84
N ASN A 244 4.41 -13.74 -9.12
CA ASN A 244 5.13 -14.42 -10.20
C ASN A 244 6.66 -14.35 -10.04
N PHE A 245 7.16 -13.19 -9.60
CA PHE A 245 8.58 -13.01 -9.31
C PHE A 245 9.03 -13.95 -8.18
N THR A 246 8.34 -13.94 -7.03
CA THR A 246 8.71 -14.78 -5.87
C THR A 246 8.55 -16.27 -6.13
N LEU A 247 7.52 -16.68 -6.89
CA LEU A 247 7.31 -18.07 -7.30
C LEU A 247 8.45 -18.63 -8.17
N SER A 248 9.23 -17.77 -8.84
CA SER A 248 10.44 -18.21 -9.55
C SER A 248 11.55 -18.68 -8.63
N TYR A 249 11.50 -18.33 -7.34
CA TYR A 249 12.42 -18.78 -6.32
C TYR A 249 11.81 -19.87 -5.42
N ASP A 250 10.50 -19.81 -5.19
CA ASP A 250 9.78 -20.75 -4.31
C ASP A 250 9.35 -22.06 -4.99
N ALA A 251 9.24 -22.07 -6.33
CA ALA A 251 8.74 -23.20 -7.10
C ALA A 251 9.68 -23.57 -8.26
N ARG A 252 9.57 -24.82 -8.72
CA ARG A 252 10.36 -25.38 -9.83
C ARG A 252 9.47 -25.71 -11.03
N ASP A 253 10.07 -25.92 -12.19
CA ASP A 253 9.43 -26.41 -13.41
C ASP A 253 9.18 -27.94 -13.39
N SER A 254 9.75 -28.64 -12.41
CA SER A 254 9.67 -30.08 -12.25
C SER A 254 9.54 -30.46 -10.77
N PHE A 255 9.02 -31.66 -10.51
CA PHE A 255 8.91 -32.24 -9.17
C PHE A 255 9.60 -33.61 -9.12
N PHE A 256 10.05 -34.02 -7.95
CA PHE A 256 10.76 -35.30 -7.77
C PHE A 256 9.80 -36.34 -7.21
N CYS A 257 9.66 -37.45 -7.93
CA CYS A 257 8.74 -38.52 -7.55
C CYS A 257 9.26 -39.86 -8.07
N HIS A 258 9.17 -40.93 -7.26
CA HIS A 258 9.61 -42.28 -7.66
C HIS A 258 11.05 -42.29 -8.25
N ASN A 259 12.00 -41.66 -7.54
CA ASN A 259 13.41 -41.54 -7.92
C ASN A 259 13.71 -40.87 -9.27
N ARG A 260 12.76 -40.11 -9.84
CA ARG A 260 12.97 -39.36 -11.07
C ARG A 260 12.28 -38.00 -11.02
N TYR A 261 12.80 -37.05 -11.80
CA TYR A 261 12.11 -35.78 -12.01
C TYR A 261 10.99 -35.96 -13.03
N MET A 262 9.83 -35.38 -12.74
CA MET A 262 8.62 -35.42 -13.56
C MET A 262 8.07 -33.99 -13.75
N PHE A 263 7.21 -33.83 -14.74
CA PHE A 263 6.48 -32.60 -15.06
C PHE A 263 5.07 -32.96 -15.57
N LEU A 264 4.18 -31.98 -15.64
CA LEU A 264 2.83 -32.16 -16.16
C LEU A 264 2.82 -31.90 -17.67
N THR A 265 2.69 -32.95 -18.48
CA THR A 265 2.72 -32.85 -19.95
C THR A 265 1.59 -31.96 -20.50
N GLU A 266 0.42 -31.98 -19.86
CA GLU A 266 -0.75 -31.18 -20.24
C GLU A 266 -0.62 -29.71 -19.83
N HIS A 267 0.30 -29.39 -18.92
CA HIS A 267 0.49 -28.06 -18.36
C HIS A 267 1.99 -27.72 -18.31
N PRO A 268 2.61 -27.40 -19.46
CA PRO A 268 4.05 -27.15 -19.55
C PRO A 268 4.50 -25.93 -18.74
N ASP A 269 3.60 -24.96 -18.50
CA ASP A 269 3.87 -23.76 -17.71
C ASP A 269 3.60 -23.94 -16.21
N ALA A 270 3.24 -25.15 -15.77
CA ALA A 270 2.99 -25.43 -14.37
C ALA A 270 4.27 -25.31 -13.53
N ARG A 271 4.13 -24.81 -12.30
CA ARG A 271 5.22 -24.74 -11.33
C ARG A 271 4.90 -25.55 -10.09
N PHE A 272 5.91 -26.16 -9.50
CA PHE A 272 5.78 -27.08 -8.38
C PHE A 272 6.47 -26.50 -7.15
N MET A 273 5.67 -26.13 -6.16
CA MET A 273 6.15 -25.70 -4.85
C MET A 273 6.31 -26.93 -3.96
N PHE A 274 7.53 -27.19 -3.50
CA PHE A 274 7.84 -28.30 -2.60
C PHE A 274 7.24 -28.05 -1.21
N ILE A 275 6.54 -29.02 -0.64
CA ILE A 275 6.00 -28.97 0.73
C ILE A 275 6.74 -29.95 1.63
N SER A 276 6.75 -31.22 1.23
CA SER A 276 7.45 -32.31 1.89
C SER A 276 7.78 -33.38 0.86
N GLU A 277 8.53 -34.40 1.25
CA GLU A 277 8.79 -35.55 0.39
C GLU A 277 7.47 -36.14 -0.13
N GLY A 278 7.37 -36.30 -1.45
CA GLY A 278 6.18 -36.78 -2.12
C GLY A 278 4.95 -35.85 -2.10
N SER A 279 5.05 -34.63 -1.58
CA SER A 279 3.95 -33.66 -1.55
C SER A 279 4.36 -32.29 -2.07
N TYR A 280 3.64 -31.85 -3.09
CA TYR A 280 3.87 -30.58 -3.79
C TYR A 280 2.56 -29.81 -3.92
N ARG A 281 2.67 -28.51 -4.21
CA ARG A 281 1.59 -27.73 -4.78
C ARG A 281 1.90 -27.43 -6.24
N ALA A 282 1.02 -27.87 -7.12
CA ALA A 282 1.10 -27.56 -8.53
C ALA A 282 0.34 -26.25 -8.78
N LEU A 283 1.06 -25.27 -9.30
CA LEU A 283 0.60 -23.93 -9.63
C LEU A 283 0.41 -23.89 -11.14
N ILE A 284 -0.84 -23.97 -11.58
CA ILE A 284 -1.19 -24.07 -12.99
C ILE A 284 -1.78 -22.73 -13.43
N PRO A 285 -1.12 -22.00 -14.35
CA PRO A 285 -1.68 -20.76 -14.87
C PRO A 285 -3.04 -20.99 -15.53
N HIS A 286 -4.03 -20.16 -15.17
CA HIS A 286 -5.34 -20.16 -15.82
C HIS A 286 -5.80 -18.73 -16.11
N LYS A 287 -5.75 -18.34 -17.38
CA LYS A 287 -5.98 -16.96 -17.83
C LYS A 287 -5.06 -15.99 -17.07
N ASP A 288 -5.64 -15.13 -16.24
CA ASP A 288 -4.94 -14.12 -15.47
C ASP A 288 -4.61 -14.52 -14.03
N ASP A 289 -4.95 -15.74 -13.63
CA ASP A 289 -4.79 -16.24 -12.26
C ASP A 289 -3.96 -17.53 -12.20
N ILE A 290 -3.63 -17.97 -10.98
CA ILE A 290 -2.90 -19.21 -10.71
C ILE A 290 -3.80 -20.16 -9.94
N ASN A 291 -4.17 -21.27 -10.57
CA ASN A 291 -4.89 -22.33 -9.89
C ASN A 291 -3.91 -23.18 -9.09
N VAL A 292 -4.23 -23.42 -7.82
CA VAL A 292 -3.43 -24.24 -6.91
C VAL A 292 -4.05 -25.63 -6.80
N PHE A 293 -3.23 -26.65 -7.01
CA PHE A 293 -3.60 -28.06 -6.87
C PHE A 293 -2.66 -28.78 -5.91
N ARG A 294 -3.18 -29.77 -5.20
CA ARG A 294 -2.38 -30.70 -4.39
C ARG A 294 -1.83 -31.79 -5.30
N LEU A 295 -0.50 -31.87 -5.39
CA LEU A 295 0.18 -32.95 -6.09
C LEU A 295 0.80 -33.88 -5.05
N THR A 296 0.42 -35.15 -5.10
CA THR A 296 0.97 -36.20 -4.22
C THR A 296 1.54 -37.35 -5.04
N CYS A 297 2.72 -37.82 -4.67
CA CYS A 297 3.32 -39.01 -5.26
C CYS A 297 2.47 -40.26 -5.00
N SER A 298 2.46 -41.16 -5.97
CA SER A 298 1.73 -42.42 -5.95
C SER A 298 2.59 -43.53 -6.56
N ASP A 299 2.34 -44.76 -6.14
CA ASP A 299 3.05 -45.93 -6.67
C ASP A 299 2.49 -46.43 -8.02
N LYS A 300 1.34 -45.88 -8.45
CA LYS A 300 0.67 -46.26 -9.71
C LYS A 300 0.85 -45.19 -10.77
N GLU A 301 1.13 -45.58 -12.01
CA GLU A 301 1.18 -44.69 -13.17
C GLU A 301 -0.07 -43.77 -13.22
N PRO A 302 0.08 -42.45 -13.38
CA PRO A 302 1.28 -41.70 -13.79
C PRO A 302 2.29 -41.36 -12.67
N PHE A 303 2.23 -42.05 -11.53
CA PHE A 303 3.04 -41.92 -10.31
C PHE A 303 2.77 -40.66 -9.49
N TYR A 304 1.71 -39.95 -9.81
CA TYR A 304 1.23 -38.82 -9.03
C TYR A 304 -0.30 -38.73 -9.13
N SER A 305 -0.91 -38.05 -8.16
CA SER A 305 -2.30 -37.63 -8.22
C SER A 305 -2.39 -36.12 -8.05
N LEU A 306 -3.20 -35.48 -8.90
CA LEU A 306 -3.46 -34.06 -8.88
C LEU A 306 -4.91 -33.82 -8.40
N ASN A 307 -5.05 -33.23 -7.22
CA ASN A 307 -6.36 -32.95 -6.63
C ASN A 307 -6.57 -31.44 -6.50
N GLY A 308 -7.77 -30.97 -6.84
CA GLY A 308 -8.15 -29.58 -6.62
C GLY A 308 -8.11 -29.22 -5.13
N VAL A 309 -7.72 -27.99 -4.82
CA VAL A 309 -7.91 -27.43 -3.48
C VAL A 309 -9.40 -27.12 -3.32
N VAL A 310 -9.99 -27.63 -2.25
CA VAL A 310 -11.43 -27.50 -1.98
C VAL A 310 -11.61 -26.49 -0.85
N ASP A 311 -12.35 -25.41 -1.10
CA ASP A 311 -12.61 -24.38 -0.11
C ASP A 311 -13.40 -24.93 1.08
N LYS A 312 -13.11 -24.40 2.27
CA LYS A 312 -13.78 -24.79 3.52
C LYS A 312 -15.30 -24.74 3.40
N ASP A 313 -15.84 -23.67 2.80
CA ASP A 313 -17.29 -23.49 2.67
C ASP A 313 -17.91 -24.53 1.74
N SER A 314 -17.19 -24.91 0.68
CA SER A 314 -17.63 -25.97 -0.22
C SER A 314 -17.58 -27.36 0.43
N LEU A 315 -16.60 -27.63 1.30
CA LEU A 315 -16.55 -28.84 2.12
C LEU A 315 -17.73 -28.89 3.10
N ILE A 316 -18.01 -27.79 3.80
CA ILE A 316 -19.13 -27.68 4.73
C ILE A 316 -20.45 -27.90 3.99
N LEU A 317 -20.65 -27.25 2.85
CA LEU A 317 -21.85 -27.40 2.04
C LEU A 317 -22.03 -28.85 1.55
N THR A 318 -20.95 -29.49 1.13
CA THR A 318 -20.98 -30.89 0.68
C THR A 318 -21.37 -31.82 1.82
N ALA A 319 -20.75 -31.65 3.00
CA ALA A 319 -21.09 -32.43 4.20
C ALA A 319 -22.54 -32.20 4.66
N ILE A 320 -23.05 -30.96 4.57
CA ILE A 320 -24.45 -30.65 4.89
C ILE A 320 -25.39 -31.35 3.89
N LYS A 321 -25.10 -31.29 2.59
CA LYS A 321 -25.90 -31.97 1.55
C LYS A 321 -25.93 -33.47 1.76
N GLU A 322 -24.79 -34.08 2.07
CA GLU A 322 -24.68 -35.51 2.32
C GLU A 322 -25.51 -35.93 3.54
N ARG A 323 -25.40 -35.18 4.65
CA ARG A 323 -26.24 -35.41 5.84
C ARG A 323 -27.74 -35.21 5.57
N ALA A 324 -28.10 -34.20 4.78
CA ALA A 324 -29.48 -33.97 4.39
C ALA A 324 -30.03 -35.13 3.55
N ASN A 325 -29.25 -35.68 2.62
CA ASN A 325 -29.64 -36.83 1.82
C ASN A 325 -29.81 -38.10 2.66
N ILE A 326 -28.94 -38.33 3.65
CA ILE A 326 -29.09 -39.44 4.61
C ILE A 326 -30.41 -39.29 5.38
N LEU A 327 -30.68 -38.08 5.91
CA LEU A 327 -31.91 -37.81 6.65
C LEU A 327 -33.17 -38.01 5.79
N ILE A 328 -33.14 -37.58 4.53
CA ILE A 328 -34.23 -37.78 3.57
C ILE A 328 -34.45 -39.27 3.34
N ASN A 329 -33.39 -40.04 3.07
CA ASN A 329 -33.51 -41.47 2.83
C ASN A 329 -34.05 -42.23 4.06
N ASP A 330 -33.64 -41.85 5.28
CA ASP A 330 -34.15 -42.42 6.53
C ASP A 330 -35.64 -42.09 6.76
N LEU A 331 -36.11 -40.93 6.29
CA LEU A 331 -37.52 -40.54 6.36
C LEU A 331 -38.39 -41.26 5.31
N TYR A 332 -37.84 -41.63 4.16
CA TYR A 332 -38.54 -42.36 3.10
C TYR A 332 -38.52 -43.89 3.28
N LEU A 333 -37.66 -44.43 4.15
CA LEU A 333 -37.57 -45.85 4.50
C LEU A 333 -38.40 -46.23 5.75
N LYS A 334 -39.19 -45.30 6.28
CA LYS A 334 -40.24 -45.52 7.29
C LYS A 334 -41.61 -45.40 6.64
#